data_AF-A0A7Z2ZKA7-F1
#
_entry.id   AF-A0A7Z2ZKA7-F1
#
_cell.length_a   1.000
_cell.length_b   1.000
_cell.length_c   1.000
_cell.angle_alpha   90.00
_cell.angle_beta   90.00
_cell.angle_gamma   90.00
#
_symmetry.space_group_name_H-M   'P 1'
#
loop_
_entity.id
_entity.type
_entity.pdbx_description
1 polymer ?
#
loop_
_entity_poly.entity_id
_entity_poly.type
_entity_poly.pdbx_seq_one_letter_code
_entity_poly.pdbx_strand_id
1 'polypeptide(L)'
;MSILEQTDVSKTNALLFCGSILVGFSHIDKIYSFYIPDIPARQTEETNIEVSIRGPKDGLVEAIATNYGLIRRRLPVETVAFETRVIGTKTNTKVGLIYDVEKIAPETLQLIRTKLEQLEGQKIEELISATRL
;
A
#
# COMPACT_ATOMS: atom_id res chain seq x y z
N MET A 1 -21.10 -11.31 8.63
CA MET A 1 -21.56 -12.57 8.01
C MET A 1 -20.63 -12.84 6.84
N SER A 2 -19.66 -13.74 7.02
CA SER A 2 -18.60 -13.98 6.03
C SER A 2 -19.13 -14.99 5.01
N ILE A 3 -19.63 -14.49 3.88
CA ILE A 3 -20.19 -15.35 2.82
C ILE A 3 -19.01 -15.99 2.08
N LEU A 4 -19.00 -17.32 2.02
CA LEU A 4 -18.05 -18.10 1.25
C LEU A 4 -18.59 -18.26 -0.17
N GLU A 5 -18.00 -17.55 -1.14
CA GLU A 5 -18.41 -17.67 -2.54
C GLU A 5 -17.28 -18.25 -3.40
N GLN A 6 -17.62 -19.28 -4.18
CA GLN A 6 -16.72 -19.77 -5.23
C GLN A 6 -16.57 -18.67 -6.28
N THR A 7 -15.33 -18.28 -6.59
CA THR A 7 -15.03 -17.14 -7.46
C THR A 7 -14.25 -17.57 -8.70
N ASP A 8 -14.59 -17.00 -9.85
CA ASP A 8 -13.85 -17.14 -11.11
C ASP A 8 -12.61 -16.24 -11.14
N VAL A 9 -11.57 -16.67 -11.87
CA VAL A 9 -10.29 -15.94 -12.01
C VAL A 9 -10.47 -14.46 -12.37
N SER A 10 -11.45 -14.15 -13.23
CA SER A 10 -11.73 -12.77 -13.69
C SER A 10 -12.29 -11.84 -12.59
N LYS A 11 -12.95 -12.39 -11.57
CA LYS A 11 -13.54 -11.62 -10.45
C LYS A 11 -12.61 -11.54 -9.24
N THR A 12 -11.59 -12.39 -9.20
CA THR A 12 -10.61 -12.50 -8.12
C THR A 12 -9.93 -11.18 -7.81
N ASN A 13 -9.49 -10.43 -8.83
CA ASN A 13 -8.78 -9.17 -8.62
C ASN A 13 -9.67 -8.12 -7.95
N ALA A 14 -10.89 -7.92 -8.47
CA ALA A 14 -11.85 -6.99 -7.88
C ALA A 14 -12.13 -7.34 -6.41
N LEU A 15 -12.35 -8.62 -6.10
CA LEU A 15 -12.58 -9.07 -4.71
C LEU A 15 -11.37 -8.83 -3.80
N LEU A 16 -10.14 -9.07 -4.31
CA LEU A 16 -8.90 -8.81 -3.58
C LEU A 16 -8.78 -7.31 -3.22
N PHE A 17 -9.05 -6.42 -4.18
CA PHE A 17 -8.99 -4.97 -3.96
C PHE A 17 -10.12 -4.44 -3.09
N CYS A 18 -11.24 -5.15 -3.00
CA CYS A 18 -12.35 -4.80 -2.11
C CYS A 18 -12.14 -5.23 -0.65
N GLY A 19 -11.01 -5.90 -0.31
CA GLY A 19 -10.74 -6.37 1.05
C GLY A 19 -11.25 -7.80 1.31
N SER A 20 -11.35 -8.63 0.27
CA SER A 20 -11.63 -10.05 0.42
C SER A 20 -10.33 -10.85 0.52
N ILE A 21 -10.31 -11.83 1.42
CA ILE A 21 -9.27 -12.86 1.47
C ILE A 21 -9.65 -13.95 0.47
N LEU A 22 -8.69 -14.36 -0.36
CA LEU A 22 -8.88 -15.40 -1.35
C LEU A 22 -8.11 -16.65 -0.93
N VAL A 23 -8.79 -17.80 -0.88
CA VAL A 23 -8.20 -19.08 -0.53
C VAL A 23 -8.33 -20.02 -1.73
N GLY A 24 -7.20 -20.33 -2.36
CA GLY A 24 -7.13 -21.25 -3.48
C GLY A 24 -6.79 -22.68 -3.02
N PHE A 25 -7.56 -23.65 -3.51
CA PHE A 25 -7.31 -25.06 -3.27
C PHE A 25 -6.89 -25.74 -4.58
N SER A 26 -5.59 -26.01 -4.72
CA SER A 26 -5.00 -26.58 -5.94
C SER A 26 -5.55 -27.95 -6.33
N HIS A 27 -6.00 -28.74 -5.36
CA HIS A 27 -6.51 -30.10 -5.57
C HIS A 27 -7.93 -30.15 -6.16
N ILE A 28 -8.69 -29.05 -6.11
CA ILE A 28 -10.05 -28.94 -6.66
C ILE A 28 -10.18 -27.83 -7.70
N ASP A 29 -9.08 -27.15 -8.03
CA ASP A 29 -9.03 -26.01 -8.95
C ASP A 29 -10.12 -24.95 -8.65
N LYS A 30 -10.27 -24.63 -7.36
CA LYS A 30 -11.27 -23.67 -6.88
C LYS A 30 -10.66 -22.61 -5.99
N ILE A 31 -11.18 -21.40 -6.12
CA ILE A 31 -10.86 -20.25 -5.26
C ILE A 31 -12.13 -19.86 -4.51
N TYR A 32 -12.01 -19.70 -3.21
CA TYR A 32 -13.07 -19.16 -2.35
C TYR A 32 -12.68 -17.77 -1.89
N SER A 33 -13.66 -16.87 -1.84
CA SER A 33 -13.49 -15.53 -1.29
C SER A 33 -14.16 -15.43 0.09
N PHE A 34 -13.51 -14.68 0.99
CA PHE A 34 -14.03 -14.31 2.30
C PHE A 34 -13.95 -12.79 2.42
N TYR A 35 -15.09 -12.12 2.51
CA TYR A 35 -15.11 -10.69 2.72
C TYR A 35 -14.79 -10.34 4.18
N ILE A 36 -13.58 -9.85 4.43
CA ILE A 36 -13.09 -9.46 5.77
C ILE A 36 -12.37 -8.11 5.63
N PRO A 37 -13.11 -7.01 5.40
CA PRO A 37 -12.51 -5.69 5.28
C PRO A 37 -12.02 -5.20 6.65
N ASP A 38 -10.76 -5.47 7.00
CA ASP A 38 -10.08 -4.78 8.10
C ASP A 38 -9.39 -3.52 7.56
N ILE A 39 -10.22 -2.61 7.05
CA ILE A 39 -9.75 -1.36 6.45
C ILE A 39 -9.43 -0.41 7.62
N PRO A 40 -8.21 0.17 7.68
CA PRO A 40 -7.87 1.16 8.69
C PRO A 40 -8.86 2.32 8.66
N ALA A 41 -9.79 2.33 9.61
CA ALA A 41 -10.72 3.41 9.83
C ALA A 41 -10.27 4.16 11.09
N ARG A 42 -10.23 5.50 11.02
CA ARG A 42 -10.05 6.30 12.24
C ARG A 42 -11.26 6.03 13.14
N GLN A 43 -11.06 5.71 14.42
CA GLN A 43 -12.14 5.86 15.38
C GLN A 43 -12.56 7.34 15.36
N THR A 44 -13.82 7.61 15.11
CA THR A 44 -14.36 8.96 15.07
C THR A 44 -14.27 9.55 16.48
N GLU A 45 -13.30 10.42 16.72
CA GLU A 45 -13.34 11.31 17.88
C GLU A 45 -14.18 12.54 17.51
N GLU A 46 -15.29 12.75 18.21
CA GLU A 46 -16.00 14.02 18.21
C GLU A 46 -15.11 15.06 18.89
N THR A 47 -14.40 15.87 18.10
CA THR A 47 -13.71 17.04 18.64
C THR A 47 -14.66 18.22 18.64
N ASN A 48 -15.12 18.59 19.83
CA ASN A 48 -15.79 19.84 20.08
C ASN A 48 -14.88 21.02 19.69
N ILE A 49 -15.43 21.88 18.82
CA ILE A 49 -15.16 23.32 18.74
C ILE A 49 -13.73 23.72 18.33
N GLU A 50 -13.49 23.86 17.03
CA GLU A 50 -13.14 25.15 16.40
C GLU A 50 -12.90 25.00 14.88
N VAL A 51 -13.06 26.12 14.18
CA VAL A 51 -13.51 26.21 12.79
C VAL A 51 -12.38 26.02 11.76
N SER A 52 -12.61 25.07 10.85
CA SER A 52 -12.22 25.07 9.42
C SER A 52 -10.74 25.18 9.02
N ILE A 53 -10.15 24.02 8.70
CA ILE A 53 -9.44 23.82 7.42
C ILE A 53 -10.00 22.54 6.78
N ARG A 54 -10.88 22.70 5.79
CA ARG A 54 -11.45 21.59 5.01
C ARG A 54 -10.43 21.06 4.01
N GLY A 55 -9.66 20.06 4.44
CA GLY A 55 -8.98 19.11 3.57
C GLY A 55 -9.34 17.68 4.00
N PRO A 56 -9.35 16.68 3.09
CA PRO A 56 -9.58 15.29 3.47
C PRO A 56 -8.51 14.87 4.48
N LYS A 57 -8.94 14.51 5.70
CA LYS A 57 -8.08 14.20 6.86
C LYS A 57 -7.28 12.88 6.75
N ASP A 58 -7.13 12.29 5.56
CA ASP A 58 -6.25 11.12 5.40
C ASP A 58 -4.83 11.62 5.08
N GLY A 59 -4.13 12.09 6.11
CA GLY A 59 -2.67 12.22 6.05
C GLY A 59 -2.02 10.85 6.08
N LEU A 60 -0.85 10.72 5.45
CA LEU A 60 0.01 9.56 5.69
C LEU A 60 0.47 9.57 7.16
N VAL A 61 0.60 8.39 7.74
CA VAL A 61 1.11 8.14 9.10
C VAL A 61 2.49 7.46 9.03
N GLU A 62 3.12 7.16 10.15
CA GLU A 62 4.46 6.55 10.18
C GLU A 62 4.46 5.09 9.70
N ALA A 63 3.32 4.40 9.86
CA ALA A 63 3.18 3.01 9.48
C ALA A 63 2.98 2.84 7.96
N ILE A 64 3.99 2.27 7.29
CA ILE A 64 3.98 2.00 5.84
C ILE A 64 2.79 1.13 5.41
N ALA A 65 2.44 0.11 6.21
CA ALA A 65 1.31 -0.77 5.90
C ALA A 65 -0.02 0.00 5.89
N THR A 66 -0.23 0.89 6.86
CA THR A 66 -1.41 1.76 6.94
C THR A 66 -1.47 2.71 5.76
N ASN A 67 -0.35 3.36 5.43
CA ASN A 67 -0.25 4.25 4.27
C ASN A 67 -0.57 3.54 2.97
N TYR A 68 -0.02 2.34 2.78
CA TYR A 68 -0.29 1.54 1.62
C TYR A 68 -1.77 1.15 1.53
N GLY A 69 -2.39 0.74 2.65
CA GLY A 69 -3.83 0.47 2.72
C GLY A 69 -4.67 1.69 2.33
N LEU A 70 -4.30 2.88 2.82
CA LEU A 70 -4.97 4.14 2.47
C LEU A 70 -4.82 4.48 0.98
N ILE A 71 -3.63 4.27 0.39
CA ILE A 71 -3.38 4.50 -1.04
C ILE A 71 -4.17 3.51 -1.89
N ARG A 72 -4.13 2.20 -1.56
CA ARG A 72 -4.91 1.17 -2.28
C ARG A 72 -6.41 1.42 -2.22
N ARG A 73 -6.93 1.93 -1.10
CA ARG A 73 -8.34 2.31 -0.98
C ARG A 73 -8.72 3.42 -1.96
N ARG A 74 -7.82 4.37 -2.23
CA ARG A 74 -8.05 5.49 -3.16
C ARG A 74 -7.72 5.14 -4.62
N LEU A 75 -6.83 4.18 -4.84
CA LEU A 75 -6.34 3.73 -6.15
C LEU A 75 -6.53 2.21 -6.28
N PRO A 76 -7.78 1.73 -6.50
CA PRO A 76 -8.06 0.32 -6.73
C PRO A 76 -7.72 -0.07 -8.18
N VAL A 77 -6.46 0.09 -8.56
CA VAL A 77 -5.96 -0.17 -9.92
C VAL A 77 -4.98 -1.33 -9.87
N GLU A 78 -5.23 -2.36 -10.69
CA GLU A 78 -4.45 -3.61 -10.68
C GLU A 78 -3.00 -3.41 -11.13
N THR A 79 -2.76 -2.38 -11.93
CA THR A 79 -1.44 -2.01 -12.47
C THR A 79 -0.56 -1.30 -11.44
N VAL A 80 -1.10 -0.89 -10.30
CA VAL A 80 -0.32 -0.22 -9.25
C VAL A 80 0.43 -1.26 -8.43
N ALA A 81 1.73 -1.34 -8.66
CA ALA A 81 2.66 -2.17 -7.92
C ALA A 81 3.17 -1.47 -6.66
N PHE A 82 3.53 -2.29 -5.67
CA PHE A 82 4.18 -1.84 -4.45
C PHE A 82 5.32 -2.78 -4.09
N GLU A 83 6.52 -2.24 -3.96
CA GLU A 83 7.69 -2.96 -3.48
C GLU A 83 8.21 -2.31 -2.20
N THR A 84 8.62 -3.12 -1.23
CA THR A 84 9.27 -2.61 -0.01
C THR A 84 10.71 -3.07 0.04
N ARG A 85 11.62 -2.18 0.43
CA ARG A 85 13.02 -2.48 0.69
C ARG A 85 13.44 -1.93 2.05
N VAL A 86 14.54 -2.44 2.58
CA VAL A 86 15.17 -1.94 3.80
C VAL A 86 16.47 -1.28 3.38
N ILE A 87 16.62 0.01 3.66
CA ILE A 87 17.78 0.81 3.26
C ILE A 87 18.54 1.35 4.47
N GLY A 88 19.83 1.63 4.26
CA GLY A 88 20.72 2.17 5.28
C GLY A 88 21.30 1.09 6.21
N THR A 89 22.63 1.09 6.34
CA THR A 89 23.38 0.07 7.09
C THR A 89 23.20 0.13 8.62
N LYS A 90 22.87 1.30 9.17
CA LYS A 90 22.67 1.50 10.62
C LYS A 90 21.21 1.62 11.03
N THR A 91 20.41 2.32 10.23
CA THR A 91 19.02 2.63 10.57
C THR A 91 18.05 1.52 10.14
N ASN A 92 18.42 0.67 9.17
CA ASN A 92 17.56 -0.37 8.60
C ASN A 92 16.15 0.17 8.30
N THR A 93 16.10 1.31 7.62
CA THR A 93 14.87 2.05 7.38
C THR A 93 14.06 1.34 6.30
N LYS A 94 12.83 0.93 6.62
CA LYS A 94 11.91 0.37 5.62
C LYS A 94 11.38 1.49 4.72
N VAL A 95 11.46 1.29 3.41
CA VAL A 95 10.94 2.20 2.39
C VAL A 95 10.04 1.43 1.44
N GLY A 96 8.94 2.05 1.01
CA GLY A 96 8.03 1.52 0.01
C GLY A 96 8.07 2.35 -1.26
N LEU A 97 8.20 1.70 -2.41
CA LEU A 97 8.07 2.31 -3.73
C LEU A 97 6.73 1.88 -4.35
N ILE A 98 5.91 2.86 -4.74
CA ILE A 98 4.62 2.67 -5.39
C ILE A 98 4.71 3.23 -6.81
N TYR A 99 4.28 2.48 -7.80
CA TYR A 99 4.29 2.90 -9.20
C TYR A 99 3.25 2.14 -10.02
N ASP A 100 2.86 2.71 -11.17
CA ASP A 100 1.97 2.07 -12.14
C ASP A 100 2.81 1.36 -13.20
N VAL A 101 2.71 0.03 -13.26
CA VAL A 101 3.55 -0.83 -14.12
C VAL A 101 3.34 -0.56 -15.61
N GLU A 102 2.16 -0.09 -16.02
CA GLU A 102 1.85 0.17 -17.42
C GLU A 102 2.30 1.58 -17.86
N LYS A 103 2.42 2.51 -16.91
CA LYS A 103 2.75 3.91 -17.21
C LYS A 103 4.22 4.25 -17.00
N ILE A 104 4.93 3.51 -16.17
CA ILE A 104 6.33 3.82 -15.86
C ILE A 104 7.26 3.39 -17.01
N ALA A 105 8.18 4.27 -17.40
CA ALA A 105 9.25 3.90 -18.31
C ALA A 105 10.20 2.90 -17.62
N PRO A 106 10.54 1.75 -18.23
CA PRO A 106 11.40 0.73 -17.62
C PRO A 106 12.76 1.29 -17.17
N GLU A 107 13.35 2.19 -17.96
CA GLU A 107 14.62 2.84 -17.66
C GLU A 107 14.54 3.71 -16.39
N THR A 108 13.41 4.40 -16.18
CA THR A 108 13.17 5.21 -14.98
C THR A 108 13.01 4.33 -13.75
N LEU A 109 12.25 3.24 -13.86
CA LEU A 109 12.10 2.28 -12.75
C LEU A 109 13.45 1.67 -12.37
N GLN A 110 14.26 1.28 -13.36
CA GLN A 110 15.58 0.72 -13.12
C GLN A 110 16.51 1.75 -12.45
N LEU A 111 16.50 3.00 -12.89
CA LEU A 111 17.27 4.07 -12.27
C LEU A 111 16.89 4.28 -10.80
N ILE A 112 15.59 4.29 -10.48
CA ILE A 112 15.10 4.43 -9.11
C ILE A 112 15.59 3.25 -8.25
N ARG A 113 15.46 2.02 -8.75
CA ARG A 113 15.94 0.82 -8.05
C ARG A 113 17.44 0.85 -7.78
N THR A 114 18.24 1.18 -8.78
CA THR A 114 19.70 1.34 -8.63
C THR A 114 20.05 2.39 -7.58
N LYS A 115 19.34 3.52 -7.56
CA LYS A 115 19.55 4.57 -6.54
C LYS A 115 19.19 4.07 -5.14
N LEU A 116 18.09 3.33 -4.99
CA LEU A 116 17.71 2.73 -3.70
C LEU A 116 18.74 1.71 -3.22
N GLU A 117 19.29 0.89 -4.12
CA GLU A 117 20.35 -0.08 -3.82
C GLU A 117 21.65 0.60 -3.37
N GLN A 118 22.02 1.73 -3.98
CA GLN A 118 23.17 2.51 -3.53
C GLN A 118 22.99 3.06 -2.11
N LEU A 119 21.75 3.38 -1.71
CA LEU A 119 21.43 3.85 -0.37
C LEU A 119 21.44 2.72 0.68
N GLU A 120 21.27 1.46 0.29
CA GLU A 120 21.46 0.31 1.19
C GLU A 120 22.89 0.29 1.77
N GLY A 121 23.88 0.74 1.00
CA GLY A 121 25.29 0.82 1.40
C GLY A 121 25.72 2.12 2.09
N GLN A 122 24.88 3.17 2.12
CA GLN A 122 25.26 4.50 2.63
C GLN A 122 24.63 4.82 3.99
N LYS A 123 25.27 5.73 4.73
CA LYS A 123 24.85 6.20 6.05
C LYS A 123 23.73 7.25 5.85
N ILE A 124 22.47 6.80 5.88
CA ILE A 124 21.30 7.67 5.64
C ILE A 124 21.01 8.50 6.89
N GLU A 125 21.74 9.60 7.08
CA GLU A 125 21.48 10.59 8.13
C GLU A 125 20.83 11.88 7.57
N GLU A 126 20.79 12.09 6.25
CA GLU A 126 20.42 13.39 5.64
C GLU A 126 19.04 13.47 4.94
N LEU A 127 18.32 12.36 4.71
CA LEU A 127 17.08 12.39 3.91
C LEU A 127 15.78 12.70 4.69
N ILE A 128 15.85 12.94 5.99
CA ILE A 128 14.64 13.11 6.84
C ILE A 128 14.01 14.51 6.70
N SER A 129 14.64 15.47 6.00
CA SER A 129 14.21 16.87 6.00
C SER A 129 13.39 17.37 4.79
N ALA A 130 13.07 16.53 3.79
CA ALA A 130 12.42 17.02 2.56
C ALA A 130 10.88 17.14 2.61
N THR A 131 10.23 16.77 3.73
CA THR A 131 8.75 16.79 3.84
C THR A 131 8.24 17.67 4.99
N ARG A 132 9.08 18.55 5.54
CA ARG A 132 8.61 19.68 6.37
C ARG A 132 8.62 20.95 5.53
N LEU A 133 7.51 21.20 4.83
CA LEU A 133 7.04 22.52 4.44
C LEU A 133 5.59 22.65 4.90
#